data_AF-H6N901-F1
#
_entry.id   AF-H6N901-F1
#
_cell.length_a   1.000
_cell.length_b   1.000
_cell.length_c   1.000
_cell.angle_alpha   90.00
_cell.angle_beta   90.00
_cell.angle_gamma   90.00
#
_symmetry.space_group_name_H-M   'P 1'
#
loop_
_entity.id
_entity.type
_entity.pdbx_description
1 polymer ?
#
loop_
_entity_poly.entity_id
_entity_poly.type
_entity_poly.pdbx_seq_one_letter_code
_entity_poly.pdbx_strand_id
1 'polypeptide(L)'
;MRRPASPACHGQAAPSHWRCSRRSTAGCCSASGDQAAALGQRELLELLELDPAGPDADAGALLAGLPHPVEDMHGLMSAPVPAGELQRMSLRDAERALYGGHAHAFFEANTASKARAALQAARLDRRLERLLAAKVTDDPHYGPWCTFAWTQPDARPSLAAVIRDWRAEAERDLAGALAELEAACEERVSSLGAGRSSWLGGLLGGGRGTAKAAASALLGRIYGQKLEVLRRELKVELLRSYEDRLDAVHRRMAAYVQRLQSLGDLLREESRRTITEAGEEAGRNIPEYYGQVAGVIEAELESRRGPGFYTDERGLGSLAKGLEEGDEALLHRLIAFVRRDWFPHALFRQSFEQELLERANVAVPYDHREVLSKEELYRDLYRTLENEAAVRADVYRFTHTHRYEEKYYFGDYDSELIRYALEAESGNRSYKLGCVHEKRASGVAKLNLMGGFRLSDLMYYRSGLRYYDTYTAGGYVFHGTAVPVLQEVPESGRLPEEERGGAV
;
A
#
# COMPACT_ATOMS: atom_id res chain seq x y z
N MET A 1 -38.68 -37.85 -6.62
CA MET A 1 -39.30 -36.50 -6.71
C MET A 1 -38.94 -35.73 -5.45
N ARG A 2 -37.86 -34.94 -5.54
CA ARG A 2 -37.33 -34.09 -4.47
C ARG A 2 -37.49 -32.64 -4.93
N ARG A 3 -38.03 -31.78 -4.09
CA ARG A 3 -37.95 -30.31 -4.19
C ARG A 3 -37.21 -29.77 -2.96
N PRO A 4 -36.53 -28.62 -3.08
CA PRO A 4 -35.19 -28.44 -2.57
C PRO A 4 -35.15 -27.75 -1.20
N ALA A 5 -34.11 -28.08 -0.44
CA ALA A 5 -33.72 -27.40 0.79
C ALA A 5 -32.89 -26.15 0.46
N SER A 6 -33.18 -25.05 1.16
CA SER A 6 -32.39 -23.82 1.19
C SER A 6 -30.96 -24.07 1.69
N PRO A 7 -29.94 -23.36 1.19
CA PRO A 7 -28.59 -23.50 1.69
C PRO A 7 -28.44 -22.73 3.02
N ALA A 8 -27.91 -23.44 4.02
CA ALA A 8 -27.42 -22.87 5.26
C ALA A 8 -26.19 -21.99 4.96
N CYS A 9 -26.22 -20.74 5.43
CA CYS A 9 -25.04 -19.88 5.50
C CYS A 9 -24.08 -20.45 6.55
N HIS A 10 -23.02 -21.12 6.10
CA HIS A 10 -21.87 -21.39 6.94
C HIS A 10 -21.16 -20.07 7.23
N GLY A 11 -21.20 -19.64 8.50
CA GLY A 11 -20.31 -18.62 9.02
C GLY A 11 -18.86 -19.09 8.92
N GLN A 12 -18.10 -18.47 8.02
CA GLN A 12 -16.65 -18.55 8.05
C GLN A 12 -16.15 -17.57 9.10
N ALA A 13 -15.56 -18.12 10.15
CA ALA A 13 -14.80 -17.39 11.14
C ALA A 13 -13.64 -16.64 10.47
N ALA A 14 -13.47 -15.36 10.85
CA ALA A 14 -12.35 -14.54 10.44
C ALA A 14 -11.01 -15.20 10.84
N PRO A 15 -9.96 -15.13 9.99
CA PRO A 15 -8.68 -15.76 10.31
C PRO A 15 -7.99 -15.01 11.46
N SER A 16 -7.88 -15.69 12.60
CA SER A 16 -7.25 -15.25 13.85
C SER A 16 -5.71 -15.30 13.81
N HIS A 17 -5.08 -14.89 12.72
CA HIS A 17 -3.63 -14.89 12.54
C HIS A 17 -3.09 -13.50 12.21
N TRP A 18 -3.35 -12.52 13.09
CA TRP A 18 -2.64 -11.24 13.12
C TRP A 18 -1.96 -11.08 14.48
N ARG A 19 -1.05 -12.01 14.83
CA ARG A 19 -0.01 -11.75 15.83
C ARG A 19 1.23 -11.32 15.07
N CYS A 20 1.54 -10.03 15.16
CA CYS A 20 2.82 -9.47 14.76
C CYS A 20 3.93 -10.19 15.55
N SER A 21 4.58 -11.16 14.92
CA SER A 21 5.75 -11.83 15.51
C SER A 21 6.90 -10.84 15.49
N ARG A 22 7.19 -10.26 16.66
CA ARG A 22 8.43 -9.52 16.90
C ARG A 22 9.62 -10.48 16.70
N ARG A 23 10.21 -10.48 15.50
CA ARG A 23 11.64 -10.73 15.24
C ARG A 23 11.93 -10.56 13.74
N SER A 24 12.83 -9.61 13.48
CA SER A 24 13.56 -9.35 12.23
C SER A 24 12.75 -9.17 10.94
N THR A 25 12.38 -7.92 10.65
CA THR A 25 12.31 -7.27 9.32
C THR A 25 11.80 -5.85 9.57
N ALA A 26 12.68 -5.00 10.09
CA ALA A 26 12.41 -3.59 10.37
C ALA A 26 12.64 -2.76 9.09
N GLY A 27 11.79 -1.78 8.83
CA GLY A 27 11.94 -0.83 7.74
C GLY A 27 10.60 -0.29 7.28
N CYS A 28 10.03 -0.87 6.22
CA CYS A 28 8.91 -0.23 5.52
C CYS A 28 7.51 -0.43 6.14
N CYS A 29 7.26 -1.52 6.87
CA CYS A 29 5.96 -1.75 7.54
C CYS A 29 5.94 -1.31 9.00
N SER A 30 7.11 -1.13 9.62
CA SER A 30 7.21 -0.72 11.03
C SER A 30 7.01 0.77 11.23
N ALA A 31 7.47 1.62 10.32
CA ALA A 31 7.37 3.08 10.49
C ALA A 31 5.91 3.58 10.51
N SER A 32 5.06 3.08 9.59
CA SER A 32 3.65 3.45 9.52
C SER A 32 2.77 2.71 10.54
N GLY A 33 3.14 1.48 10.93
CA GLY A 33 2.51 0.74 12.03
C GLY A 33 2.79 1.35 13.41
N ASP A 34 4.00 1.86 13.64
CA ASP A 34 4.38 2.55 14.88
C ASP A 34 3.74 3.96 14.95
N GLN A 35 3.57 4.65 13.82
CA GLN A 35 2.84 5.93 13.74
C GLN A 35 1.33 5.79 13.99
N ALA A 36 0.70 4.71 13.51
CA ALA A 36 -0.71 4.42 13.82
C ALA A 36 -0.96 4.17 15.32
N ALA A 37 0.07 3.71 16.06
CA ALA A 37 0.04 3.50 17.50
C ALA A 37 0.52 4.71 18.33
N ALA A 38 1.13 5.72 17.68
CA ALA A 38 1.72 6.87 18.35
C ALA A 38 0.68 7.90 18.81
N LEU A 39 -0.42 8.06 18.08
CA LEU A 39 -1.50 8.97 18.45
C LEU A 39 -2.44 8.35 19.49
N GLY A 40 -2.69 9.10 20.56
CA GLY A 40 -3.73 8.76 21.52
C GLY A 40 -5.14 8.90 20.90
N GLN A 41 -6.12 8.15 21.43
CA GLN A 41 -7.52 8.24 20.99
C GLN A 41 -8.07 9.67 21.06
N ARG A 42 -7.66 10.45 22.07
CA ARG A 42 -8.06 11.85 22.23
C ARG A 42 -7.51 12.74 21.11
N GLU A 43 -6.22 12.59 20.80
CA GLU A 43 -5.55 13.38 19.76
C GLU A 43 -6.15 13.09 18.38
N LEU A 44 -6.55 11.83 18.14
CA LEU A 44 -7.25 11.44 16.91
C LEU A 44 -8.62 12.11 16.77
N LEU A 45 -9.38 12.19 17.88
CA LEU A 45 -10.68 12.91 17.88
C LEU A 45 -10.48 14.41 17.67
N GLU A 46 -9.48 15.01 18.32
CA GLU A 46 -9.13 16.43 18.15
C GLU A 46 -8.69 16.73 16.70
N LEU A 47 -7.87 15.86 16.10
CA LEU A 47 -7.44 15.95 14.70
C LEU A 47 -8.65 15.98 13.75
N LEU A 48 -9.62 15.11 13.99
CA LEU A 48 -10.82 14.99 13.16
C LEU A 48 -11.96 15.94 13.57
N GLU A 49 -11.71 16.85 14.52
CA GLU A 49 -12.72 17.80 15.02
C GLU A 49 -14.00 17.09 15.52
N LEU A 50 -13.83 15.91 16.12
CA LEU A 50 -14.91 15.09 16.65
C LEU A 50 -15.04 15.29 18.16
N ASP A 51 -16.23 15.69 18.58
CA ASP A 51 -16.64 15.87 19.98
C ASP A 51 -17.90 15.04 20.25
N PRO A 52 -18.01 14.30 21.37
CA PRO A 52 -19.26 13.65 21.76
C PRO A 52 -20.48 14.59 21.80
N ALA A 53 -20.30 15.89 22.04
CA ALA A 53 -21.38 16.88 22.02
C ALA A 53 -21.77 17.35 20.60
N GLY A 54 -20.88 17.15 19.61
CA GLY A 54 -21.07 17.60 18.23
C GLY A 54 -22.37 17.10 17.58
N PRO A 55 -22.66 15.78 17.59
CA PRO A 55 -23.89 15.23 17.00
C PRO A 55 -25.18 15.80 17.62
N ASP A 56 -25.15 16.15 18.92
CA ASP A 56 -26.30 16.75 19.59
C ASP A 56 -26.48 18.24 19.24
N ALA A 57 -25.38 18.96 19.02
CA ALA A 57 -25.40 20.33 18.50
C ALA A 57 -25.89 20.37 17.05
N ASP A 58 -25.44 19.45 16.20
CA ASP A 58 -25.87 19.31 14.81
C ASP A 58 -27.38 19.01 14.73
N ALA A 59 -27.87 18.06 15.54
CA ALA A 59 -29.29 17.74 15.63
C ALA A 59 -30.13 18.96 16.11
N GLY A 60 -29.62 19.70 17.10
CA GLY A 60 -30.25 20.92 17.58
C GLY A 60 -30.32 22.03 16.52
N ALA A 61 -29.24 22.22 15.76
CA ALA A 61 -29.17 23.21 14.68
C ALA A 61 -30.17 22.91 13.56
N LEU A 62 -30.37 21.63 13.22
CA LEU A 62 -31.38 21.20 12.23
C LEU A 62 -32.80 21.56 12.68
N LEU A 63 -33.11 21.39 13.97
CA LEU A 63 -34.42 21.76 14.52
C LEU A 63 -34.60 23.27 14.66
N ALA A 64 -33.56 24.00 15.04
CA ALA A 64 -33.60 25.46 15.14
C ALA A 64 -33.81 26.16 13.79
N GLY A 65 -33.46 25.49 12.68
CA GLY A 65 -33.74 25.97 11.33
C GLY A 65 -35.21 25.86 10.91
N LEU A 66 -36.06 25.22 11.71
CA LEU A 66 -37.50 25.07 11.44
C LEU A 66 -38.31 26.18 12.14
N PRO A 67 -39.40 26.67 11.53
CA PRO A 67 -40.32 27.61 12.18
C PRO A 67 -40.94 26.97 13.44
N HIS A 68 -41.09 27.77 14.50
CA HIS A 68 -41.43 27.39 15.88
C HIS A 68 -42.49 26.26 15.96
N PRO A 69 -42.05 24.98 16.00
CA PRO A 69 -42.91 23.88 15.59
C PRO A 69 -44.06 23.61 16.57
N VAL A 70 -43.90 23.99 17.83
CA VAL A 70 -44.92 23.87 18.88
C VAL A 70 -45.84 25.10 18.92
N GLU A 71 -45.32 26.29 18.63
CA GLU A 71 -46.11 27.52 18.63
C GLU A 71 -47.08 27.56 17.44
N ASP A 72 -46.63 27.10 16.27
CA ASP A 72 -47.46 26.99 15.07
C ASP A 72 -48.67 26.06 15.27
N MET A 73 -48.53 25.05 16.14
CA MET A 73 -49.63 24.13 16.47
C MET A 73 -50.77 24.81 17.25
N HIS A 74 -50.54 25.96 17.89
CA HIS A 74 -51.61 26.71 18.54
C HIS A 74 -52.64 27.27 17.55
N GLY A 75 -52.33 27.29 16.25
CA GLY A 75 -53.25 27.67 15.18
C GLY A 75 -54.21 26.56 14.74
N LEU A 76 -54.05 25.33 15.25
CA LEU A 76 -54.90 24.19 14.88
C LEU A 76 -56.34 24.36 15.40
N MET A 77 -57.32 23.98 14.58
CA MET A 77 -58.72 23.97 15.00
C MET A 77 -58.97 22.81 15.97
N SER A 78 -59.54 23.11 17.13
CA SER A 78 -59.92 22.12 18.14
C SER A 78 -61.43 21.86 18.16
N ALA A 79 -61.82 20.63 18.47
CA ALA A 79 -63.19 20.26 18.74
C ALA A 79 -63.69 20.90 20.05
N PRO A 80 -64.98 21.24 20.15
CA PRO A 80 -65.55 21.83 21.35
C PRO A 80 -65.72 20.78 22.46
N VAL A 81 -64.70 20.60 23.29
CA VAL A 81 -64.76 19.72 24.48
C VAL A 81 -64.92 20.56 25.76
N PRO A 82 -65.86 20.24 26.66
CA PRO A 82 -66.03 20.95 27.93
C PRO A 82 -64.77 20.88 28.81
N ALA A 83 -64.40 22.00 29.44
CA ALA A 83 -63.18 22.09 30.26
C ALA A 83 -63.16 21.10 31.45
N GLY A 84 -64.31 20.81 32.05
CA GLY A 84 -64.41 19.84 33.16
C GLY A 84 -64.26 18.38 32.73
N GLU A 85 -64.52 18.08 31.45
CA GLU A 85 -64.31 16.76 30.87
C GLU A 85 -62.82 16.58 30.50
N LEU A 86 -62.21 17.62 29.89
CA LEU A 86 -60.78 17.65 29.59
C LEU A 86 -59.92 17.43 30.84
N GLN A 87 -60.25 18.06 31.97
CA GLN A 87 -59.47 17.94 33.21
C GLN A 87 -59.37 16.52 33.77
N ARG A 88 -60.30 15.63 33.40
CA ARG A 88 -60.34 14.22 33.88
C ARG A 88 -59.62 13.26 32.94
N MET A 89 -59.34 13.68 31.71
CA MET A 89 -58.68 12.89 30.67
C MET A 89 -57.16 12.86 30.89
N SER A 90 -56.51 11.81 30.38
CA SER A 90 -55.07 11.80 30.14
C SER A 90 -54.71 12.84 29.07
N LEU A 91 -53.45 13.27 29.00
CA LEU A 91 -53.01 14.18 27.93
C LEU A 91 -53.21 13.54 26.55
N ARG A 92 -52.99 12.23 26.42
CA ARG A 92 -53.25 11.46 25.21
C ARG A 92 -54.73 11.48 24.80
N ASP A 93 -55.64 11.18 25.73
CA ASP A 93 -57.07 11.15 25.43
C ASP A 93 -57.60 12.56 25.13
N ALA A 94 -57.08 13.57 25.83
CA ALA A 94 -57.43 14.96 25.58
C ALA A 94 -56.92 15.46 24.22
N GLU A 95 -55.72 15.06 23.78
CA GLU A 95 -55.21 15.36 22.44
C GLU A 95 -56.12 14.75 21.36
N ARG A 96 -56.51 13.48 21.55
CA ARG A 96 -57.41 12.79 20.62
C ARG A 96 -58.81 13.39 20.61
N ALA A 97 -59.35 13.78 21.77
CA ALA A 97 -60.66 14.41 21.87
C ALA A 97 -60.68 15.80 21.23
N LEU A 98 -59.59 16.58 21.38
CA LEU A 98 -59.49 17.94 20.84
C LEU A 98 -59.15 17.96 19.34
N TYR A 99 -58.27 17.07 18.88
CA TYR A 99 -57.68 17.16 17.54
C TYR A 99 -57.84 15.90 16.68
N GLY A 100 -58.31 14.77 17.23
CA GLY A 100 -58.59 13.54 16.48
C GLY A 100 -57.39 12.86 15.80
N GLY A 101 -56.18 13.44 15.91
CA GLY A 101 -54.97 13.04 15.18
C GLY A 101 -54.40 14.13 14.26
N HIS A 102 -55.11 15.24 14.04
CA HIS A 102 -54.63 16.35 13.21
C HIS A 102 -53.38 17.03 13.78
N ALA A 103 -53.27 17.14 15.10
CA ALA A 103 -52.06 17.68 15.74
C ALA A 103 -50.84 16.79 15.48
N HIS A 104 -50.99 15.47 15.59
CA HIS A 104 -49.89 14.55 15.31
C HIS A 104 -49.48 14.58 13.84
N ALA A 105 -50.46 14.52 12.92
CA ALA A 105 -50.21 14.60 11.49
C ALA A 105 -49.53 15.92 11.10
N PHE A 106 -49.92 17.04 11.72
CA PHE A 106 -49.29 18.33 11.51
C PHE A 106 -47.82 18.31 11.94
N PHE A 107 -47.51 17.80 13.14
CA PHE A 107 -46.13 17.71 13.63
C PHE A 107 -45.26 16.80 12.76
N GLU A 108 -45.78 15.64 12.35
CA GLU A 108 -45.06 14.72 11.47
C GLU A 108 -44.74 15.36 10.11
N ALA A 109 -45.72 16.02 9.48
CA ALA A 109 -45.55 16.61 8.16
C ALA A 109 -44.71 17.89 8.18
N ASN A 110 -44.85 18.73 9.22
CA ASN A 110 -44.24 20.06 9.25
C ASN A 110 -42.94 20.14 10.03
N THR A 111 -42.67 19.18 10.91
CA THR A 111 -41.48 19.18 11.77
C THR A 111 -40.65 17.92 11.55
N ALA A 112 -41.16 16.74 11.91
CA ALA A 112 -40.36 15.51 11.92
C ALA A 112 -39.85 15.14 10.52
N SER A 113 -40.74 15.12 9.52
CA SER A 113 -40.37 14.79 8.14
C SER A 113 -39.39 15.80 7.53
N LYS A 114 -39.56 17.09 7.84
CA LYS A 114 -38.65 18.15 7.36
C LYS A 114 -37.28 18.07 8.03
N ALA A 115 -37.23 17.79 9.33
CA ALA A 115 -35.98 17.62 10.06
C ALA A 115 -35.18 16.42 9.54
N ARG A 116 -35.83 15.27 9.34
CA ARG A 116 -35.20 14.07 8.75
C ARG A 116 -34.71 14.35 7.32
N ALA A 117 -35.51 15.03 6.50
CA ALA A 117 -35.09 15.44 5.16
C ALA A 117 -33.89 16.40 5.19
N ALA A 118 -33.85 17.34 6.14
CA ALA A 118 -32.75 18.27 6.32
C ALA A 118 -31.45 17.55 6.74
N LEU A 119 -31.54 16.55 7.64
CA LEU A 119 -30.40 15.71 8.02
C LEU A 119 -29.80 15.01 6.80
N GLN A 120 -30.66 14.38 5.98
CA GLN A 120 -30.25 13.68 4.76
C GLN A 120 -29.63 14.64 3.72
N ALA A 121 -30.16 15.87 3.61
CA ALA A 121 -29.63 16.88 2.71
C ALA A 121 -28.29 17.47 3.18
N ALA A 122 -28.09 17.62 4.50
CA ALA A 122 -26.88 18.19 5.08
C ALA A 122 -25.63 17.32 4.85
N ARG A 123 -25.80 16.00 4.66
CA ARG A 123 -24.71 15.04 4.38
C ARG A 123 -23.53 15.20 5.34
N LEU A 124 -23.83 15.25 6.64
CA LEU A 124 -22.83 15.44 7.69
C LEU A 124 -21.84 14.26 7.72
N ASP A 125 -22.27 13.06 7.35
CA ASP A 125 -21.42 11.88 7.12
C ASP A 125 -20.30 12.14 6.11
N ARG A 126 -20.58 12.92 5.06
CA ARG A 126 -19.58 13.32 4.05
C ARG A 126 -18.61 14.37 4.56
N ARG A 127 -18.95 15.11 5.62
CA ARG A 127 -17.99 15.98 6.31
C ARG A 127 -16.92 15.12 6.99
N LEU A 128 -17.33 14.09 7.74
CA LEU A 128 -16.41 13.15 8.38
C LEU A 128 -15.49 12.47 7.37
N GLU A 129 -16.04 11.96 6.26
CA GLU A 129 -15.20 11.36 5.20
C GLU A 129 -14.17 12.35 4.66
N ARG A 130 -14.57 13.59 4.36
CA ARG A 130 -13.66 14.61 3.82
C ARG A 130 -12.55 14.96 4.81
N LEU A 131 -12.87 15.04 6.10
CA LEU A 131 -11.87 15.28 7.15
C LEU A 131 -10.89 14.12 7.25
N LEU A 132 -11.36 12.87 7.22
CA LEU A 132 -10.51 11.68 7.19
C LEU A 132 -9.60 11.68 5.96
N ALA A 133 -10.15 11.96 4.78
CA ALA A 133 -9.38 12.01 3.55
C ALA A 133 -8.27 13.07 3.64
N ALA A 134 -8.63 14.30 4.01
CA ALA A 134 -7.71 15.44 4.00
C ALA A 134 -6.65 15.41 5.11
N LYS A 135 -7.02 15.00 6.34
CA LYS A 135 -6.13 15.07 7.51
C LYS A 135 -5.41 13.76 7.82
N VAL A 136 -5.82 12.64 7.22
CA VAL A 136 -5.24 11.32 7.51
C VAL A 136 -4.85 10.60 6.22
N THR A 137 -5.79 10.36 5.32
CA THR A 137 -5.52 9.50 4.15
C THR A 137 -4.52 10.11 3.17
N ASP A 138 -4.65 11.42 2.91
CA ASP A 138 -3.76 12.18 2.03
C ASP A 138 -2.57 12.79 2.76
N ASP A 139 -2.54 12.72 4.10
CA ASP A 139 -1.42 13.23 4.87
C ASP A 139 -0.21 12.29 4.74
N PRO A 140 0.97 12.81 4.36
CA PRO A 140 2.20 12.03 4.24
C PRO A 140 2.58 11.24 5.50
N HIS A 141 2.26 11.74 6.69
CA HIS A 141 2.64 11.11 7.96
C HIS A 141 1.72 9.95 8.37
N TYR A 142 0.54 9.80 7.78
CA TYR A 142 -0.44 8.79 8.20
C TYR A 142 -0.81 7.83 7.06
N GLY A 143 -1.26 8.39 5.94
CA GLY A 143 -1.62 7.65 4.74
C GLY A 143 -2.78 6.66 4.88
N PRO A 144 -2.93 5.77 3.87
CA PRO A 144 -3.97 4.73 3.85
C PRO A 144 -3.90 3.72 5.00
N TRP A 145 -2.70 3.43 5.49
CA TRP A 145 -2.47 2.45 6.57
C TRP A 145 -3.05 2.90 7.90
N CYS A 146 -2.78 4.14 8.32
CA CYS A 146 -3.35 4.70 9.54
C CYS A 146 -4.88 4.83 9.43
N THR A 147 -5.38 5.26 8.25
CA THR A 147 -6.82 5.32 7.99
C THR A 147 -7.46 3.92 8.14
N PHE A 148 -6.85 2.88 7.57
CA PHE A 148 -7.31 1.50 7.72
C PHE A 148 -7.30 1.05 9.18
N ALA A 149 -6.20 1.29 9.90
CA ALA A 149 -6.04 0.89 11.30
C ALA A 149 -7.08 1.55 12.21
N TRP A 150 -7.25 2.88 12.14
CA TRP A 150 -8.14 3.62 13.03
C TRP A 150 -9.63 3.43 12.74
N THR A 151 -9.97 2.98 11.53
CA THR A 151 -11.36 2.63 11.18
C THR A 151 -11.72 1.19 11.57
N GLN A 152 -10.77 0.37 12.01
CA GLN A 152 -11.07 -0.96 12.54
C GLN A 152 -11.72 -0.88 13.93
N PRO A 153 -12.75 -1.69 14.22
CA PRO A 153 -13.42 -1.69 15.52
C PRO A 153 -12.52 -2.19 16.67
N ASP A 154 -11.61 -3.11 16.40
CA ASP A 154 -10.77 -3.75 17.43
C ASP A 154 -9.40 -3.07 17.63
N ALA A 155 -9.13 -1.99 16.88
CA ALA A 155 -7.86 -1.27 16.92
C ALA A 155 -7.75 -0.34 18.14
N ARG A 156 -6.52 0.09 18.43
CA ARG A 156 -6.23 1.13 19.42
C ARG A 156 -5.27 2.16 18.80
N PRO A 157 -5.71 3.42 18.60
CA PRO A 157 -7.08 3.93 18.78
C PRO A 157 -8.07 3.42 17.71
N SER A 158 -9.37 3.43 18.02
CA SER A 158 -10.45 3.07 17.09
C SER A 158 -11.56 4.12 17.06
N LEU A 159 -11.76 4.75 15.91
CA LEU A 159 -12.87 5.67 15.66
C LEU A 159 -14.20 4.93 15.60
N ALA A 160 -14.21 3.75 14.98
CA ALA A 160 -15.41 2.93 14.86
C ALA A 160 -15.94 2.51 16.25
N ALA A 161 -15.05 2.14 17.18
CA ALA A 161 -15.45 1.83 18.56
C ALA A 161 -16.02 3.06 19.28
N VAL A 162 -15.38 4.21 19.16
CA VAL A 162 -15.83 5.45 19.81
C VAL A 162 -17.21 5.89 19.34
N ILE A 163 -17.44 5.91 18.02
CA ILE A 163 -18.75 6.29 17.48
C ILE A 163 -19.83 5.28 17.88
N ARG A 164 -19.48 3.99 17.95
CA ARG A 164 -20.39 2.94 18.43
C ARG A 164 -20.77 3.12 19.88
N ASP A 165 -19.82 3.49 20.74
CA ASP A 165 -20.09 3.79 22.15
C ASP A 165 -20.99 5.03 22.29
N TRP A 166 -20.75 6.08 21.50
CA TRP A 166 -21.61 7.27 21.47
C TRP A 166 -23.03 6.94 20.98
N ARG A 167 -23.15 6.04 20.00
CA ARG A 167 -24.46 5.57 19.51
C ARG A 167 -25.19 4.78 20.59
N ALA A 168 -24.50 3.87 21.28
CA ALA A 168 -25.09 3.07 22.34
C ALA A 168 -25.57 3.96 23.52
N GLU A 169 -24.83 5.02 23.85
CA GLU A 169 -25.30 6.03 24.81
C GLU A 169 -26.55 6.77 24.29
N ALA A 170 -26.50 7.26 23.05
CA ALA A 170 -27.63 7.98 22.45
C ALA A 170 -28.90 7.14 22.33
N GLU A 171 -28.78 5.84 22.06
CA GLU A 171 -29.90 4.89 22.02
C GLU A 171 -30.51 4.66 23.42
N ARG A 172 -29.68 4.65 24.48
CA ARG A 172 -30.17 4.61 25.86
C ARG A 172 -30.89 5.91 26.24
N ASP A 173 -30.33 7.06 25.87
CA ASP A 173 -30.95 8.36 26.09
C ASP A 173 -32.30 8.48 25.37
N LEU A 174 -32.39 7.98 24.13
CA LEU A 174 -33.62 7.95 23.35
C LEU A 174 -34.67 7.05 24.01
N ALA A 175 -34.29 5.86 24.48
CA ALA A 175 -35.20 4.98 25.20
C ALA A 175 -35.74 5.63 26.48
N GLY A 176 -34.89 6.37 27.22
CA GLY A 176 -35.31 7.18 28.36
C GLY A 176 -36.32 8.27 27.98
N ALA A 177 -36.04 9.05 26.94
CA ALA A 177 -36.93 10.11 26.48
C ALA A 177 -38.28 9.58 25.96
N LEU A 178 -38.29 8.40 25.31
CA LEU A 178 -39.54 7.74 24.91
C LEU A 178 -40.38 7.32 26.13
N ALA A 179 -39.75 6.81 27.19
CA ALA A 179 -40.43 6.47 28.44
C ALA A 179 -40.98 7.72 29.14
N GLU A 180 -40.24 8.83 29.13
CA GLU A 180 -40.70 10.12 29.65
C GLU A 180 -41.88 10.68 28.86
N LEU A 181 -41.86 10.58 27.52
CA LEU A 181 -42.98 10.96 26.67
C LEU A 181 -44.22 10.11 26.97
N GLU A 182 -44.06 8.80 27.14
CA GLU A 182 -45.17 7.90 27.49
C GLU A 182 -45.76 8.26 28.85
N ALA A 183 -44.91 8.50 29.86
CA ALA A 183 -45.35 8.96 31.17
C ALA A 183 -46.08 10.31 31.08
N ALA A 184 -45.57 11.26 30.29
CA ALA A 184 -46.22 12.55 30.07
C ALA A 184 -47.58 12.41 29.39
N CYS A 185 -47.73 11.48 28.43
CA CYS A 185 -49.01 11.20 27.77
C CYS A 185 -50.08 10.67 28.74
N GLU A 186 -49.69 9.94 29.77
CA GLU A 186 -50.58 9.39 30.81
C GLU A 186 -50.88 10.37 31.96
N GLU A 187 -50.18 11.51 32.03
CA GLU A 187 -50.52 12.58 32.98
C GLU A 187 -51.95 13.10 32.75
N ARG A 188 -52.63 13.54 33.82
CA ARG A 188 -53.95 14.16 33.68
C ARG A 188 -53.83 15.62 33.27
N VAL A 189 -54.74 16.14 32.45
CA VAL A 189 -54.79 17.57 32.08
C VAL A 189 -54.84 18.49 33.31
N SER A 190 -55.42 18.03 34.43
CA SER A 190 -55.42 18.77 35.69
C SER A 190 -54.02 19.07 36.26
N SER A 191 -53.00 18.27 35.93
CA SER A 191 -51.62 18.48 36.40
C SER A 191 -50.95 19.70 35.76
N LEU A 192 -51.43 20.14 34.58
CA LEU A 192 -50.85 21.23 33.80
C LEU A 192 -51.08 22.63 34.41
N GLY A 193 -51.73 22.73 35.57
CA GLY A 193 -51.82 23.98 36.33
C GLY A 193 -52.63 25.10 35.68
N ALA A 194 -53.34 24.83 34.57
CA ALA A 194 -54.16 25.80 33.83
C ALA A 194 -55.34 26.40 34.63
N GLY A 195 -55.49 26.04 35.92
CA GLY A 195 -56.53 26.52 36.84
C GLY A 195 -56.05 27.45 37.97
N ARG A 196 -54.76 27.86 38.02
CA ARG A 196 -54.28 28.78 39.08
C ARG A 196 -54.42 30.28 38.77
N SER A 197 -54.76 30.64 37.52
CA SER A 197 -55.09 32.01 37.16
C SER A 197 -56.61 32.21 37.17
N SER A 198 -57.05 33.01 38.14
CA SER A 198 -58.35 33.69 38.20
C SER A 198 -59.49 33.01 38.98
N TRP A 199 -59.30 32.91 40.31
CA TRP A 199 -60.43 32.92 41.24
C TRP A 199 -61.28 34.22 41.13
N LEU A 200 -60.72 35.28 40.51
CA LEU A 200 -61.40 36.54 40.20
C LEU A 200 -62.04 36.59 38.79
N GLY A 201 -61.82 35.59 37.93
CA GLY A 201 -62.31 35.55 36.55
C GLY A 201 -63.59 34.73 36.36
N GLY A 202 -63.96 33.92 37.36
CA GLY A 202 -65.16 33.09 37.35
C GLY A 202 -66.48 33.85 37.48
N LEU A 203 -66.44 35.16 37.77
CA LEU A 203 -67.65 35.98 37.96
C LEU A 203 -68.14 36.64 36.66
N LEU A 204 -67.37 36.57 35.56
CA LEU A 204 -67.72 37.16 34.26
C LEU A 204 -67.48 36.16 33.11
N GLY A 205 -68.40 35.20 32.93
CA GLY A 205 -68.67 34.53 31.65
C GLY A 205 -67.51 33.83 30.92
N GLY A 206 -66.43 33.43 31.60
CA GLY A 206 -65.14 33.07 30.98
C GLY A 206 -64.84 31.57 30.79
N GLY A 207 -65.80 30.72 30.40
CA GLY A 207 -65.54 29.28 30.21
C GLY A 207 -64.68 28.92 28.98
N ARG A 208 -64.61 29.80 27.97
CA ARG A 208 -63.84 29.58 26.71
C ARG A 208 -62.34 29.87 26.83
N GLY A 209 -61.93 30.76 27.74
CA GLY A 209 -60.52 31.12 27.92
C GLY A 209 -59.67 30.01 28.54
N THR A 210 -60.27 29.19 29.42
CA THR A 210 -59.60 28.11 30.13
C THR A 210 -59.36 26.88 29.26
N ALA A 211 -60.28 26.54 28.36
CA ALA A 211 -60.13 25.41 27.43
C ALA A 211 -59.01 25.66 26.41
N LYS A 212 -58.90 26.89 25.87
CA LYS A 212 -57.82 27.25 24.95
C LYS A 212 -56.45 27.26 25.63
N ALA A 213 -56.35 27.80 26.85
CA ALA A 213 -55.12 27.77 27.63
C ALA A 213 -54.69 26.33 27.99
N ALA A 214 -55.64 25.47 28.37
CA ALA A 214 -55.39 24.06 28.62
C ALA A 214 -54.95 23.32 27.34
N ALA A 215 -55.56 23.62 26.19
CA ALA A 215 -55.17 23.06 24.90
C ALA A 215 -53.75 23.48 24.48
N SER A 216 -53.37 24.75 24.65
CA SER A 216 -52.00 25.22 24.40
C SER A 216 -50.98 24.59 25.36
N ALA A 217 -51.29 24.50 26.65
CA ALA A 217 -50.41 23.86 27.64
C ALA A 217 -50.24 22.35 27.35
N LEU A 218 -51.30 21.68 26.93
CA LEU A 218 -51.27 20.28 26.50
C LEU A 218 -50.37 20.11 25.27
N LEU A 219 -50.55 20.94 24.24
CA LEU A 219 -49.71 20.90 23.04
C LEU A 219 -48.24 21.15 23.39
N GLY A 220 -47.96 22.16 24.22
CA GLY A 220 -46.62 22.45 24.72
C GLY A 220 -45.97 21.27 25.46
N ARG A 221 -46.73 20.59 26.33
CA ARG A 221 -46.23 19.44 27.10
C ARG A 221 -45.96 18.22 26.20
N ILE A 222 -46.92 17.82 25.37
CA ILE A 222 -46.77 16.63 24.51
C ILE A 222 -45.75 16.90 23.40
N TYR A 223 -45.94 17.98 22.63
CA TYR A 223 -45.13 18.22 21.44
C TYR A 223 -43.76 18.84 21.75
N GLY A 224 -43.59 19.48 22.91
CA GLY A 224 -42.26 19.79 23.45
C GLY A 224 -41.47 18.52 23.75
N GLN A 225 -42.09 17.52 24.38
CA GLN A 225 -41.46 16.22 24.62
C GLN A 225 -41.21 15.44 23.31
N LYS A 226 -42.14 15.48 22.35
CA LYS A 226 -41.92 14.89 21.03
C LYS A 226 -40.77 15.57 20.26
N LEU A 227 -40.56 16.87 20.44
CA LEU A 227 -39.43 17.58 19.84
C LEU A 227 -38.10 17.12 20.44
N GLU A 228 -38.06 16.92 21.76
CA GLU A 228 -36.90 16.37 22.48
C GLU A 228 -36.58 14.92 22.07
N VAL A 229 -37.62 14.09 21.86
CA VAL A 229 -37.48 12.74 21.29
C VAL A 229 -36.94 12.84 19.86
N LEU A 230 -37.51 13.68 19.01
CA LEU A 230 -37.07 13.86 17.62
C LEU A 230 -35.60 14.29 17.55
N ARG A 231 -35.15 15.20 18.43
CA ARG A 231 -33.74 15.60 18.51
C ARG A 231 -32.82 14.40 18.76
N ARG A 232 -33.20 13.54 19.71
CA ARG A 232 -32.45 12.32 20.06
C ARG A 232 -32.50 11.28 18.93
N GLU A 233 -33.64 11.14 18.24
CA GLU A 233 -33.76 10.29 17.04
C GLU A 233 -32.78 10.74 15.95
N LEU A 234 -32.72 12.04 15.66
CA LEU A 234 -31.81 12.60 14.66
C LEU A 234 -30.34 12.38 15.04
N LYS A 235 -30.00 12.52 16.34
CA LYS A 235 -28.65 12.20 16.85
C LYS A 235 -28.29 10.73 16.60
N VAL A 236 -29.20 9.80 16.90
CA VAL A 236 -28.98 8.36 16.65
C VAL A 236 -28.84 8.08 15.14
N GLU A 237 -29.68 8.68 14.30
CA GLU A 237 -29.62 8.54 12.85
C GLU A 237 -28.29 9.07 12.27
N LEU A 238 -27.82 10.23 12.76
CA LEU A 238 -26.53 10.80 12.39
C LEU A 238 -25.37 9.87 12.79
N LEU A 239 -25.35 9.37 14.03
CA LEU A 239 -24.30 8.46 14.50
C LEU A 239 -24.26 7.15 13.70
N ARG A 240 -25.43 6.60 13.33
CA ARG A 240 -25.50 5.44 12.41
C ARG A 240 -24.91 5.76 11.04
N SER A 241 -25.23 6.94 10.49
CA SER A 241 -24.66 7.37 9.21
C SER A 241 -23.13 7.52 9.26
N TYR A 242 -22.58 7.94 10.41
CA TYR A 242 -21.13 8.00 10.62
C TYR A 242 -20.49 6.61 10.62
N GLU A 243 -21.09 5.63 11.29
CA GLU A 243 -20.59 4.25 11.28
C GLU A 243 -20.62 3.64 9.88
N ASP A 244 -21.74 3.78 9.16
CA ASP A 244 -21.86 3.30 7.77
C ASP A 244 -20.78 3.93 6.87
N ARG A 245 -20.49 5.22 7.08
CA ARG A 245 -19.42 5.93 6.37
C ARG A 245 -18.04 5.40 6.74
N LEU A 246 -17.76 5.21 8.03
CA LEU A 246 -16.50 4.67 8.50
C LEU A 246 -16.27 3.26 7.96
N ASP A 247 -17.29 2.40 7.94
CA ASP A 247 -17.21 1.06 7.36
C ASP A 247 -16.98 1.07 5.85
N ALA A 248 -17.55 2.04 5.13
CA ALA A 248 -17.27 2.23 3.71
C ALA A 248 -15.82 2.67 3.46
N VAL A 249 -15.32 3.62 4.26
CA VAL A 249 -13.91 4.07 4.20
C VAL A 249 -12.98 2.92 4.56
N HIS A 250 -13.27 2.16 5.61
CA HIS A 250 -12.50 1.01 6.05
C HIS A 250 -12.33 -0.01 4.93
N ARG A 251 -13.43 -0.41 4.27
CA ARG A 251 -13.41 -1.36 3.16
C ARG A 251 -12.57 -0.84 1.97
N ARG A 252 -12.67 0.45 1.65
CA ARG A 252 -11.84 1.06 0.59
C ARG A 252 -10.35 1.01 0.96
N MET A 253 -10.00 1.38 2.19
CA MET A 253 -8.61 1.35 2.65
C MET A 253 -8.06 -0.07 2.78
N ALA A 254 -8.89 -1.05 3.15
CA ALA A 254 -8.53 -2.47 3.17
C ALA A 254 -8.08 -2.95 1.79
N ALA A 255 -8.79 -2.57 0.73
CA ALA A 255 -8.40 -2.89 -0.63
C ALA A 255 -7.07 -2.23 -1.03
N TYR A 256 -6.83 -0.98 -0.60
CA TYR A 256 -5.55 -0.29 -0.84
C TYR A 256 -4.38 -0.97 -0.13
N VAL A 257 -4.57 -1.33 1.14
CA VAL A 257 -3.62 -2.09 1.95
C VAL A 257 -3.27 -3.42 1.30
N GLN A 258 -4.27 -4.19 0.86
CA GLN A 258 -4.06 -5.46 0.18
C GLN A 258 -3.29 -5.31 -1.14
N ARG A 259 -3.59 -4.25 -1.92
CA ARG A 259 -2.85 -3.94 -3.16
C ARG A 259 -1.38 -3.63 -2.88
N LEU A 260 -1.10 -2.80 -1.86
CA LEU A 260 0.28 -2.51 -1.45
C LEU A 260 1.05 -3.75 -1.00
N GLN A 261 0.39 -4.64 -0.23
CA GLN A 261 0.98 -5.92 0.18
C GLN A 261 1.29 -6.81 -1.03
N SER A 262 0.33 -6.92 -1.97
CA SER A 262 0.49 -7.71 -3.20
C SER A 262 1.62 -7.19 -4.08
N LEU A 263 1.75 -5.86 -4.20
CA LEU A 263 2.87 -5.23 -4.90
C LEU A 263 4.21 -5.53 -4.21
N GLY A 264 4.24 -5.47 -2.87
CA GLY A 264 5.43 -5.85 -2.10
C GLY A 264 5.81 -7.32 -2.27
N ASP A 265 4.83 -8.23 -2.32
CA ASP A 265 5.05 -9.65 -2.59
C ASP A 265 5.59 -9.88 -4.01
N LEU A 266 5.02 -9.20 -5.02
CA LEU A 266 5.49 -9.24 -6.40
C LEU A 266 6.95 -8.80 -6.52
N LEU A 267 7.31 -7.67 -5.91
CA LEU A 267 8.70 -7.18 -5.93
C LEU A 267 9.67 -8.15 -5.24
N ARG A 268 9.25 -8.79 -4.15
CA ARG A 268 10.06 -9.80 -3.45
C ARG A 268 10.26 -11.05 -4.31
N GLU A 269 9.22 -11.48 -5.02
CA GLU A 269 9.30 -12.67 -5.88
C GLU A 269 10.21 -12.42 -7.10
N GLU A 270 10.06 -11.29 -7.79
CA GLU A 270 10.92 -10.92 -8.91
C GLU A 270 12.39 -10.75 -8.48
N SER A 271 12.63 -10.22 -7.28
CA SER A 271 13.98 -10.14 -6.70
C SER A 271 14.57 -11.53 -6.48
N ARG A 272 13.82 -12.47 -5.88
CA ARG A 272 14.29 -13.85 -5.65
C ARG A 272 14.59 -14.59 -6.94
N ARG A 273 13.72 -14.43 -7.95
CA ARG A 273 13.91 -15.03 -9.27
C ARG A 273 15.23 -14.58 -9.89
N THR A 274 15.48 -13.27 -9.89
CA THR A 274 16.72 -12.69 -10.43
C THR A 274 17.97 -13.19 -9.69
N ILE A 275 17.91 -13.30 -8.35
CA ILE A 275 19.02 -13.84 -7.54
C ILE A 275 19.28 -15.32 -7.87
N THR A 276 18.24 -16.12 -8.03
CA THR A 276 18.36 -17.55 -8.33
C THR A 276 19.00 -17.79 -9.71
N GLU A 277 18.68 -16.94 -10.69
CA GLU A 277 19.28 -17.00 -12.02
C GLU A 277 20.78 -16.66 -12.03
N ALA A 278 21.32 -15.99 -11.00
CA ALA A 278 22.71 -15.54 -10.92
C ALA A 278 23.72 -16.60 -10.43
N GLY A 279 23.29 -17.81 -10.02
CA GLY A 279 24.15 -18.90 -9.56
C GLY A 279 24.50 -18.85 -8.06
N GLU A 280 24.87 -20.00 -7.47
CA GLU A 280 24.99 -20.18 -6.01
C GLU A 280 26.06 -19.29 -5.34
N GLU A 281 27.23 -19.12 -5.97
CA GLU A 281 28.33 -18.35 -5.36
C GLU A 281 28.16 -16.83 -5.59
N ALA A 282 27.74 -16.43 -6.79
CA ALA A 282 27.50 -15.02 -7.12
C ALA A 282 26.17 -14.47 -6.57
N GLY A 283 25.26 -15.34 -6.11
CA GLY A 283 23.98 -14.98 -5.47
C GLY A 283 24.05 -14.87 -3.94
N ARG A 284 25.19 -15.20 -3.32
CA ARG A 284 25.31 -15.28 -1.86
C ARG A 284 25.14 -13.92 -1.17
N ASN A 285 24.40 -13.92 -0.07
CA ASN A 285 24.17 -12.78 0.84
C ASN A 285 23.64 -11.48 0.18
N ILE A 286 23.01 -11.56 -1.01
CA ILE A 286 22.44 -10.38 -1.70
C ILE A 286 21.40 -9.67 -0.83
N PRO A 287 20.40 -10.36 -0.23
CA PRO A 287 19.37 -9.70 0.57
C PRO A 287 19.94 -8.98 1.79
N GLU A 288 20.91 -9.59 2.48
CA GLU A 288 21.53 -9.04 3.69
C GLU A 288 22.37 -7.81 3.37
N TYR A 289 23.22 -7.88 2.33
CA TYR A 289 24.08 -6.78 1.93
C TYR A 289 23.27 -5.58 1.42
N TYR A 290 22.39 -5.78 0.44
CA TYR A 290 21.61 -4.67 -0.09
C TYR A 290 20.58 -4.15 0.92
N GLY A 291 20.16 -4.97 1.90
CA GLY A 291 19.41 -4.50 3.06
C GLY A 291 20.21 -3.49 3.90
N GLN A 292 21.50 -3.73 4.13
CA GLN A 292 22.37 -2.77 4.82
C GLN A 292 22.63 -1.51 3.97
N VAL A 293 22.93 -1.67 2.67
CA VAL A 293 23.11 -0.56 1.73
C VAL A 293 21.87 0.34 1.68
N ALA A 294 20.68 -0.28 1.57
CA ALA A 294 19.40 0.41 1.62
C ALA A 294 19.24 1.21 2.91
N GLY A 295 19.55 0.59 4.07
CA GLY A 295 19.45 1.26 5.37
C GLY A 295 20.39 2.46 5.51
N VAL A 296 21.61 2.39 4.96
CA VAL A 296 22.55 3.53 4.95
C VAL A 296 22.00 4.68 4.10
N ILE A 297 21.53 4.38 2.89
CA ILE A 297 20.97 5.38 1.97
C ILE A 297 19.72 6.02 2.56
N GLU A 298 18.83 5.21 3.16
CA GLU A 298 17.62 5.67 3.84
C GLU A 298 17.96 6.65 4.97
N ALA A 299 18.89 6.28 5.86
CA ALA A 299 19.32 7.14 6.98
C ALA A 299 19.95 8.47 6.51
N GLU A 300 20.74 8.45 5.44
CA GLU A 300 21.30 9.67 4.85
C GLU A 300 20.21 10.58 4.24
N LEU A 301 19.25 9.99 3.52
CA LEU A 301 18.15 10.74 2.92
C LEU A 301 17.22 11.32 3.98
N GLU A 302 16.92 10.56 5.03
CA GLU A 302 16.13 11.01 6.17
C GLU A 302 16.84 12.14 6.92
N SER A 303 18.15 12.04 7.15
CA SER A 303 18.96 13.10 7.77
C SER A 303 18.94 14.41 6.95
N ARG A 304 18.94 14.31 5.61
CA ARG A 304 18.96 15.49 4.72
C ARG A 304 17.58 16.10 4.47
N ARG A 305 16.54 15.28 4.41
CA ARG A 305 15.18 15.69 3.97
C ARG A 305 14.14 15.68 5.09
N GLY A 306 14.45 15.06 6.21
CA GLY A 306 13.53 14.89 7.34
C GLY A 306 12.84 13.51 7.34
N PRO A 307 12.16 13.18 8.46
CA PRO A 307 11.38 11.96 8.58
C PRO A 307 10.23 11.95 7.56
N GLY A 308 9.93 10.78 6.98
CA GLY A 308 8.81 10.64 6.04
C GLY A 308 9.07 11.16 4.63
N PHE A 309 10.33 11.42 4.25
CA PHE A 309 10.69 11.97 2.92
C PHE A 309 10.19 11.16 1.71
N TYR A 310 9.82 9.89 1.91
CA TYR A 310 9.30 9.01 0.88
C TYR A 310 7.84 9.35 0.49
N THR A 311 7.02 9.90 1.38
CA THR A 311 5.62 10.28 1.12
C THR A 311 5.43 11.71 0.64
N ASP A 312 6.49 12.52 0.64
CA ASP A 312 6.44 13.88 0.13
C ASP A 312 6.23 13.92 -1.39
N GLU A 313 5.77 15.06 -1.93
CA GLU A 313 5.55 15.26 -3.37
C GLU A 313 6.83 15.02 -4.20
N ARG A 314 8.00 15.27 -3.62
CA ARG A 314 9.28 14.98 -4.28
C ARG A 314 9.59 13.48 -4.31
N GLY A 315 9.10 12.72 -3.33
CA GLY A 315 9.24 11.27 -3.22
C GLY A 315 8.20 10.53 -4.06
N LEU A 316 7.41 9.68 -3.41
CA LEU A 316 6.31 8.91 -4.00
C LEU A 316 4.99 9.71 -4.00
N GLY A 317 4.90 10.76 -3.19
CA GLY A 317 3.66 11.50 -2.92
C GLY A 317 2.64 10.68 -2.10
N SER A 318 1.38 11.13 -2.11
CA SER A 318 0.28 10.41 -1.46
C SER A 318 0.11 9.02 -2.07
N LEU A 319 0.32 8.00 -1.25
CA LEU A 319 0.09 6.60 -1.63
C LEU A 319 -1.37 6.34 -1.99
N ALA A 320 -2.32 7.04 -1.36
CA ALA A 320 -3.73 6.94 -1.69
C ALA A 320 -4.00 7.35 -3.14
N LYS A 321 -3.48 8.51 -3.54
CA LYS A 321 -3.61 9.03 -4.92
C LYS A 321 -2.88 8.13 -5.92
N GLY A 322 -1.70 7.62 -5.57
CA GLY A 322 -0.97 6.66 -6.41
C GLY A 322 -1.78 5.38 -6.69
N LEU A 323 -2.45 4.84 -5.67
CA LEU A 323 -3.30 3.65 -5.82
C LEU A 323 -4.60 3.93 -6.58
N GLU A 324 -5.12 5.15 -6.53
CA GLU A 324 -6.26 5.58 -7.35
C GLU A 324 -5.91 5.64 -8.83
N GLU A 325 -4.70 6.07 -9.16
CA GLU A 325 -4.20 6.10 -10.54
C GLU A 325 -3.87 4.71 -11.10
N GLY A 326 -3.48 3.76 -10.23
CA GLY A 326 -3.26 2.36 -10.58
C GLY A 326 -1.93 1.80 -10.10
N ASP A 327 -1.87 0.47 -9.99
CA ASP A 327 -0.69 -0.24 -9.48
C ASP A 327 0.57 0.01 -10.33
N GLU A 328 0.42 0.03 -11.66
CA GLU A 328 1.53 0.31 -12.59
C GLU A 328 2.07 1.73 -12.43
N ALA A 329 1.19 2.73 -12.27
CA ALA A 329 1.59 4.12 -12.08
C ALA A 329 2.40 4.29 -10.80
N LEU A 330 1.97 3.65 -9.71
CA LEU A 330 2.69 3.64 -8.44
C LEU A 330 4.08 2.98 -8.58
N LEU A 331 4.16 1.83 -9.25
CA LEU A 331 5.44 1.15 -9.52
C LEU A 331 6.38 2.02 -10.37
N HIS A 332 5.87 2.68 -11.41
CA HIS A 332 6.67 3.59 -12.23
C HIS A 332 7.24 4.75 -11.41
N ARG A 333 6.45 5.33 -10.50
CA ARG A 333 6.93 6.36 -9.57
C ARG A 333 8.01 5.83 -8.63
N LEU A 334 7.81 4.64 -8.07
CA LEU A 334 8.82 3.98 -7.23
C LEU A 334 10.14 3.76 -7.98
N ILE A 335 10.07 3.23 -9.20
CA ILE A 335 11.26 3.01 -10.04
C ILE A 335 11.96 4.33 -10.35
N ALA A 336 11.21 5.38 -10.69
CA ALA A 336 11.77 6.71 -10.97
C ALA A 336 12.46 7.30 -9.73
N PHE A 337 11.83 7.16 -8.56
CA PHE A 337 12.36 7.61 -7.28
C PHE A 337 13.69 6.92 -6.95
N VAL A 338 13.74 5.59 -7.01
CA VAL A 338 14.95 4.80 -6.72
C VAL A 338 16.06 5.14 -7.73
N ARG A 339 15.75 5.28 -9.02
CA ARG A 339 16.75 5.67 -10.04
C ARG A 339 17.34 7.05 -9.80
N ARG A 340 16.55 7.98 -9.28
CA ARG A 340 16.97 9.36 -9.04
C ARG A 340 17.73 9.53 -7.72
N ASP A 341 17.27 8.90 -6.65
CA ASP A 341 17.75 9.18 -5.30
C ASP A 341 18.64 8.06 -4.72
N TRP A 342 18.48 6.81 -5.16
CA TRP A 342 19.21 5.66 -4.60
C TRP A 342 20.38 5.22 -5.49
N PHE A 343 20.12 4.90 -6.77
CA PHE A 343 21.16 4.38 -7.67
C PHE A 343 22.35 5.33 -7.95
N PRO A 344 22.24 6.66 -7.83
CA PRO A 344 23.41 7.52 -7.94
C PRO A 344 24.39 7.42 -6.76
N HIS A 345 24.00 6.75 -5.67
CA HIS A 345 24.82 6.60 -4.47
C HIS A 345 26.11 5.82 -4.76
N ALA A 346 27.19 6.17 -4.06
CA ALA A 346 28.52 5.58 -4.29
C ALA A 346 28.56 4.06 -4.05
N LEU A 347 27.73 3.55 -3.14
CA LEU A 347 27.60 2.11 -2.86
C LEU A 347 27.13 1.30 -4.08
N PHE A 348 26.38 1.91 -5.02
CA PHE A 348 25.99 1.27 -6.28
C PHE A 348 27.00 1.49 -7.42
N ARG A 349 28.11 2.20 -7.17
CA ARG A 349 29.18 2.48 -8.14
C ARG A 349 30.48 1.77 -7.80
N GLN A 350 30.46 0.87 -6.81
CA GLN A 350 31.61 0.04 -6.48
C GLN A 350 31.96 -0.90 -7.65
N SER A 351 33.21 -1.36 -7.71
CA SER A 351 33.55 -2.44 -8.62
C SER A 351 32.88 -3.74 -8.17
N PHE A 352 32.62 -4.63 -9.11
CA PHE A 352 32.01 -5.93 -8.85
C PHE A 352 32.76 -6.71 -7.76
N GLU A 353 34.09 -6.65 -7.77
CA GLU A 353 34.95 -7.35 -6.81
C GLU A 353 34.82 -6.80 -5.40
N GLN A 354 34.73 -5.47 -5.26
CA GLN A 354 34.58 -4.81 -3.97
C GLN A 354 33.20 -5.14 -3.38
N GLU A 355 32.15 -5.05 -4.20
CA GLU A 355 30.78 -5.40 -3.78
C GLU A 355 30.71 -6.87 -3.33
N LEU A 356 31.29 -7.79 -4.11
CA LEU A 356 31.26 -9.22 -3.82
C LEU A 356 32.03 -9.56 -2.53
N LEU A 357 33.15 -8.88 -2.27
CA LEU A 357 33.92 -9.02 -1.03
C LEU A 357 33.13 -8.53 0.18
N GLU A 358 32.46 -7.38 0.07
CA GLU A 358 31.60 -6.86 1.13
C GLU A 358 30.44 -7.84 1.40
N ARG A 359 29.77 -8.32 0.35
CA ARG A 359 28.70 -9.31 0.43
C ARG A 359 29.12 -10.62 1.10
N ALA A 360 30.28 -11.15 0.74
CA ALA A 360 30.81 -12.37 1.35
C ALA A 360 30.99 -12.23 2.87
N ASN A 361 31.37 -11.03 3.32
CA ASN A 361 31.71 -10.74 4.71
C ASN A 361 30.56 -10.19 5.56
N VAL A 362 29.43 -9.80 4.97
CA VAL A 362 28.25 -9.23 5.68
C VAL A 362 27.68 -10.15 6.77
N ALA A 363 27.76 -11.46 6.59
CA ALA A 363 27.16 -12.43 7.50
C ALA A 363 28.14 -12.99 8.55
N VAL A 364 29.40 -12.54 8.59
CA VAL A 364 30.41 -13.04 9.52
C VAL A 364 30.18 -12.42 10.91
N PRO A 365 29.82 -13.22 11.95
CA PRO A 365 29.65 -12.70 13.29
C PRO A 365 30.97 -12.13 13.83
N TYR A 366 30.89 -11.05 14.61
CA TYR A 366 32.06 -10.38 15.21
C TYR A 366 32.98 -11.33 16.02
N ASP A 367 32.44 -12.46 16.49
CA ASP A 367 33.14 -13.46 17.29
C ASP A 367 33.82 -14.59 16.49
N HIS A 368 33.61 -14.70 15.16
CA HIS A 368 34.24 -15.72 14.31
C HIS A 368 35.17 -15.10 13.26
N ARG A 369 36.47 -15.24 13.50
CA ARG A 369 37.58 -14.70 12.69
C ARG A 369 37.92 -15.56 11.47
N GLU A 370 37.02 -15.64 10.51
CA GLU A 370 37.41 -15.93 9.12
C GLU A 370 36.73 -14.92 8.21
N VAL A 371 37.22 -13.67 8.30
CA VAL A 371 36.92 -12.64 7.30
C VAL A 371 37.63 -13.07 6.02
N LEU A 372 36.86 -13.27 4.95
CA LEU A 372 37.37 -13.74 3.69
C LEU A 372 38.22 -12.64 3.07
N SER A 373 39.51 -12.92 2.85
CA SER A 373 40.42 -11.97 2.23
C SER A 373 40.16 -11.84 0.74
N LYS A 374 40.60 -10.73 0.13
CA LYS A 374 40.48 -10.48 -1.30
C LYS A 374 41.17 -11.58 -2.12
N GLU A 375 42.32 -12.05 -1.67
CA GLU A 375 43.09 -13.13 -2.29
C GLU A 375 42.40 -14.50 -2.18
N GLU A 376 41.68 -14.77 -1.10
CA GLU A 376 40.88 -16.00 -0.95
C GLU A 376 39.66 -15.97 -1.85
N LEU A 377 38.94 -14.83 -1.91
CA LEU A 377 37.80 -14.65 -2.81
C LEU A 377 38.21 -14.86 -4.26
N TYR A 378 39.31 -14.25 -4.69
CA TYR A 378 39.78 -14.38 -6.07
C TYR A 378 40.24 -15.79 -6.39
N ARG A 379 40.85 -16.50 -5.45
CA ARG A 379 41.23 -17.90 -5.61
C ARG A 379 40.01 -18.79 -5.78
N ASP A 380 38.98 -18.58 -4.98
CA ASP A 380 37.75 -19.38 -5.03
C ASP A 380 36.97 -19.09 -6.31
N LEU A 381 36.81 -17.82 -6.70
CA LEU A 381 36.20 -17.43 -7.97
C LEU A 381 36.98 -17.97 -9.18
N TYR A 382 38.31 -17.92 -9.14
CA TYR A 382 39.15 -18.51 -10.17
C TYR A 382 38.93 -20.02 -10.30
N ARG A 383 38.84 -20.73 -9.17
CA ARG A 383 38.55 -22.18 -9.15
C ARG A 383 37.16 -22.47 -9.71
N THR A 384 36.16 -21.69 -9.33
CA THR A 384 34.79 -21.81 -9.87
C THR A 384 34.79 -21.55 -11.37
N LEU A 385 35.44 -20.49 -11.84
CA LEU A 385 35.59 -20.19 -13.27
C LEU A 385 36.26 -21.33 -14.03
N GLU A 386 37.31 -21.95 -13.49
CA GLU A 386 37.95 -23.12 -14.11
C GLU A 386 37.04 -24.35 -14.14
N ASN A 387 36.32 -24.61 -13.05
CA ASN A 387 35.41 -25.76 -12.96
C ASN A 387 34.18 -25.61 -13.86
N GLU A 388 33.67 -24.38 -14.03
CA GLU A 388 32.51 -24.05 -14.86
C GLU A 388 32.87 -23.78 -16.33
N ALA A 389 34.16 -23.54 -16.66
CA ALA A 389 34.67 -23.35 -18.02
C ALA A 389 34.58 -24.67 -18.83
N ALA A 390 33.37 -24.98 -19.29
CA ALA A 390 33.12 -26.13 -20.15
C ALA A 390 33.86 -25.99 -21.48
N VAL A 391 34.62 -27.02 -21.86
CA VAL A 391 35.14 -27.19 -23.22
C VAL A 391 33.95 -27.37 -24.16
N ARG A 392 33.52 -26.32 -24.85
CA ARG A 392 32.34 -26.34 -25.74
C ARG A 392 32.67 -26.65 -27.21
N ALA A 393 33.93 -26.93 -27.51
CA ALA A 393 34.38 -27.29 -28.85
C ALA A 393 35.37 -28.47 -28.80
N ASP A 394 34.86 -29.68 -29.01
CA ASP A 394 35.68 -30.84 -29.36
C ASP A 394 35.82 -30.91 -30.89
N VAL A 395 36.96 -30.47 -31.41
CA VAL A 395 37.23 -30.52 -32.85
C VAL A 395 37.66 -31.94 -33.23
N TYR A 396 36.76 -32.64 -33.94
CA TYR A 396 36.96 -34.01 -34.41
C TYR A 396 38.09 -34.11 -35.46
N ARG A 397 39.34 -34.28 -34.99
CA ARG A 397 40.41 -35.17 -35.53
C ARG A 397 41.78 -34.70 -35.00
N PHE A 398 42.21 -35.32 -33.92
CA PHE A 398 43.54 -35.11 -33.33
C PHE A 398 44.63 -35.90 -34.08
N THR A 399 45.68 -35.20 -34.53
CA THR A 399 47.02 -35.80 -34.68
C THR A 399 47.88 -35.34 -33.51
N HIS A 400 48.39 -36.30 -32.73
CA HIS A 400 49.01 -36.12 -31.40
C HIS A 400 50.28 -35.24 -31.35
N THR A 401 50.74 -34.67 -32.46
CA THR A 401 52.08 -34.08 -32.57
C THR A 401 52.19 -32.64 -32.05
N HIS A 402 51.10 -31.88 -31.97
CA HIS A 402 51.11 -30.50 -31.46
C HIS A 402 49.82 -30.16 -30.69
N ARG A 403 49.79 -30.50 -29.40
CA ARG A 403 48.69 -30.14 -28.48
C ARG A 403 48.84 -28.67 -28.08
N TYR A 404 48.15 -27.78 -28.78
CA TYR A 404 47.98 -26.39 -28.35
C TYR A 404 46.60 -26.23 -27.71
N GLU A 405 46.58 -25.95 -26.41
CA GLU A 405 45.37 -25.52 -25.72
C GLU A 405 45.37 -23.99 -25.74
N GLU A 406 44.20 -23.37 -25.93
CA GLU A 406 44.03 -21.93 -25.84
C GLU A 406 42.95 -21.63 -24.79
N LYS A 407 43.22 -20.68 -23.90
CA LYS A 407 42.29 -20.25 -22.88
C LYS A 407 41.95 -18.78 -23.10
N TYR A 408 40.66 -18.47 -23.16
CA TYR A 408 40.16 -17.11 -23.35
C TYR A 408 39.27 -16.70 -22.19
N TYR A 409 39.63 -15.59 -21.54
CA TYR A 409 38.74 -14.88 -20.63
C TYR A 409 37.88 -13.89 -21.41
N PHE A 410 36.60 -13.83 -21.08
CA PHE A 410 35.65 -12.83 -21.57
C PHE A 410 35.25 -11.95 -20.39
N GLY A 411 35.59 -10.67 -20.48
CA GLY A 411 35.26 -9.68 -19.46
C GLY A 411 36.13 -8.45 -19.55
N ASP A 412 36.04 -7.57 -18.55
CA ASP A 412 36.82 -6.35 -18.54
C ASP A 412 38.29 -6.64 -18.19
N TYR A 413 39.20 -6.48 -19.14
CA TYR A 413 40.65 -6.60 -18.91
C TYR A 413 41.16 -5.74 -17.73
N ASP A 414 40.49 -4.62 -17.42
CA ASP A 414 40.84 -3.76 -16.29
C ASP A 414 40.32 -4.27 -14.92
N SER A 415 39.55 -5.36 -14.91
CA SER A 415 39.11 -6.05 -13.69
C SER A 415 40.30 -6.63 -12.92
N GLU A 416 40.29 -6.46 -11.61
CA GLU A 416 41.32 -7.02 -10.72
C GLU A 416 41.27 -8.55 -10.71
N LEU A 417 40.07 -9.14 -10.81
CA LEU A 417 39.88 -10.59 -10.89
C LEU A 417 40.48 -11.16 -12.19
N ILE A 418 40.29 -10.50 -13.34
CA ILE A 418 40.85 -10.97 -14.61
C ILE A 418 42.38 -10.86 -14.60
N ARG A 419 42.93 -9.77 -14.07
CA ARG A 419 44.40 -9.65 -13.90
C ARG A 419 44.95 -10.74 -12.99
N TYR A 420 44.29 -11.00 -11.86
CA TYR A 420 44.66 -12.09 -10.96
C TYR A 420 44.64 -13.45 -11.67
N ALA A 421 43.59 -13.75 -12.44
CA ALA A 421 43.46 -14.99 -13.19
C ALA A 421 44.54 -15.13 -14.29
N LEU A 422 44.87 -14.05 -14.99
CA LEU A 422 45.94 -14.01 -15.99
C LEU A 422 47.32 -14.20 -15.36
N GLU A 423 47.60 -13.54 -14.24
CA GLU A 423 48.85 -13.69 -13.49
C GLU A 423 49.03 -15.11 -12.95
N ALA A 424 47.98 -15.70 -12.38
CA ALA A 424 47.97 -17.08 -11.88
C ALA A 424 48.28 -18.10 -13.00
N GLU A 425 47.87 -17.83 -14.25
CA GLU A 425 48.13 -18.72 -15.40
C GLU A 425 49.38 -18.38 -16.22
N SER A 426 49.91 -17.16 -16.10
CA SER A 426 51.04 -16.67 -16.90
C SER A 426 52.32 -17.52 -16.79
N GLY A 427 52.47 -18.30 -15.71
CA GLY A 427 53.58 -19.20 -15.50
C GLY A 427 53.51 -20.53 -16.25
N ASN A 428 52.35 -20.88 -16.85
CA ASN A 428 52.11 -22.21 -17.40
C ASN A 428 52.29 -22.22 -18.94
N ARG A 429 53.39 -22.78 -19.42
CA ARG A 429 53.79 -22.74 -20.86
C ARG A 429 53.02 -23.69 -21.78
N SER A 430 52.07 -24.47 -21.26
CA SER A 430 51.38 -25.52 -22.03
C SER A 430 50.23 -25.02 -22.91
N TYR A 431 49.78 -23.77 -22.74
CA TYR A 431 48.66 -23.20 -23.48
C TYR A 431 48.85 -21.72 -23.79
N LYS A 432 48.20 -21.23 -24.85
CA LYS A 432 48.12 -19.80 -25.13
C LYS A 432 47.00 -19.17 -24.32
N LEU A 433 47.27 -18.02 -23.73
CA LEU A 433 46.32 -17.30 -22.90
C LEU A 433 45.92 -15.99 -23.57
N GLY A 434 44.61 -15.72 -23.60
CA GLY A 434 44.04 -14.50 -24.16
C GLY A 434 42.91 -13.93 -23.30
N CYS A 435 42.65 -12.64 -23.47
CA CYS A 435 41.49 -11.97 -22.89
C CYS A 435 40.76 -11.20 -23.98
N VAL A 436 39.47 -11.47 -24.14
CA VAL A 436 38.56 -10.70 -24.98
C VAL A 436 37.94 -9.63 -24.09
N HIS A 437 38.39 -8.39 -24.26
CA HIS A 437 37.87 -7.26 -23.50
C HIS A 437 36.40 -7.00 -23.87
N GLU A 438 35.50 -7.22 -22.93
CA GLU A 438 34.08 -6.86 -23.03
C GLU A 438 33.69 -6.01 -21.81
N LYS A 439 33.23 -4.77 -22.05
CA LYS A 439 32.65 -3.92 -21.01
C LYS A 439 31.24 -4.41 -20.66
N ARG A 440 31.15 -5.49 -19.89
CA ARG A 440 29.89 -5.95 -19.29
C ARG A 440 29.79 -5.46 -17.85
N ALA A 441 28.57 -5.13 -17.44
CA ALA A 441 28.26 -4.78 -16.05
C ALA A 441 28.25 -6.02 -15.13
N SER A 442 28.16 -7.24 -15.67
CA SER A 442 28.21 -8.47 -14.91
C SER A 442 28.72 -9.66 -15.74
N GLY A 443 29.49 -10.52 -15.07
CA GLY A 443 29.93 -11.83 -15.57
C GLY A 443 31.32 -11.83 -16.21
N VAL A 444 32.24 -12.57 -15.59
CA VAL A 444 33.46 -13.06 -16.25
C VAL A 444 33.16 -14.48 -16.72
N ALA A 445 33.45 -14.78 -17.98
CA ALA A 445 33.35 -16.14 -18.50
C ALA A 445 34.71 -16.61 -18.99
N LYS A 446 35.03 -17.89 -18.76
CA LYS A 446 36.24 -18.51 -19.28
C LYS A 446 35.87 -19.58 -20.30
N LEU A 447 36.54 -19.56 -21.44
CA LEU A 447 36.42 -20.55 -22.49
C LEU A 447 37.75 -21.28 -22.68
N ASN A 448 37.69 -22.60 -22.56
CA ASN A 448 38.81 -23.49 -22.87
C ASN A 448 38.61 -24.03 -24.31
N LEU A 449 39.54 -23.71 -25.20
CA LEU A 449 39.56 -24.19 -26.58
C LEU A 449 40.71 -25.19 -26.76
N MET A 450 40.40 -26.31 -27.40
CA MET A 450 41.37 -27.34 -27.75
C MET A 450 41.53 -27.41 -29.27
N GLY A 451 42.72 -27.11 -29.78
CA GLY A 451 43.09 -27.39 -31.18
C GLY A 451 43.58 -26.18 -31.98
N GLY A 452 44.67 -26.37 -32.72
CA GLY A 452 45.10 -25.45 -33.76
C GLY A 452 44.20 -25.56 -34.99
N PHE A 453 43.59 -24.46 -35.40
CA PHE A 453 42.76 -24.40 -36.60
C PHE A 453 43.60 -24.62 -37.87
N ARG A 454 43.18 -25.54 -38.75
CA ARG A 454 43.56 -25.51 -40.18
C ARG A 454 42.37 -25.03 -41.01
N LEU A 455 42.63 -24.34 -42.11
CA LEU A 455 41.56 -23.89 -43.04
C LEU A 455 40.69 -25.07 -43.52
N SER A 456 41.28 -26.27 -43.58
CA SER A 456 40.62 -27.53 -43.90
C SER A 456 39.51 -27.95 -42.95
N ASP A 457 39.51 -27.44 -41.72
CA ASP A 457 38.60 -27.86 -40.65
C ASP A 457 37.29 -27.06 -40.67
N LEU A 458 37.25 -25.96 -41.43
CA LEU A 458 36.04 -25.17 -41.67
C LEU A 458 35.07 -25.97 -42.55
N MET A 459 33.85 -26.21 -42.04
CA MET A 459 32.76 -26.87 -42.78
C MET A 459 32.51 -26.25 -44.17
N TYR A 460 32.68 -24.93 -44.28
CA TYR A 460 32.52 -24.20 -45.53
C TYR A 460 33.62 -24.55 -46.54
N TYR A 461 34.88 -24.65 -46.10
CA TYR A 461 35.99 -25.07 -46.94
C TYR A 461 35.83 -26.53 -47.38
N ARG A 462 35.47 -27.44 -46.48
CA ARG A 462 35.29 -28.87 -46.81
C ARG A 462 34.14 -29.12 -47.78
N SER A 463 33.05 -28.38 -47.60
CA SER A 463 31.88 -28.46 -48.50
C SER A 463 32.20 -27.83 -49.85
N GLY A 464 32.90 -26.69 -49.86
CA GLY A 464 33.30 -25.97 -51.06
C GLY A 464 34.39 -26.68 -51.87
N LEU A 465 35.35 -27.35 -51.22
CA LEU A 465 36.50 -28.00 -51.86
C LEU A 465 36.06 -29.09 -52.83
N ARG A 466 35.07 -29.91 -52.45
CA ARG A 466 34.54 -30.95 -53.34
C ARG A 466 33.94 -30.34 -54.62
N TYR A 467 33.19 -29.25 -54.50
CA TYR A 467 32.62 -28.57 -55.66
C TYR A 467 33.72 -27.90 -56.48
N TYR A 468 34.63 -27.19 -55.81
CA TYR A 468 35.81 -26.59 -56.42
C TYR A 468 36.54 -27.63 -57.27
N ASP A 469 37.03 -28.73 -56.68
CA ASP A 469 37.76 -29.80 -57.37
C ASP A 469 36.97 -30.43 -58.52
N THR A 470 35.65 -30.62 -58.35
CA THR A 470 34.78 -31.17 -59.41
C THR A 470 34.69 -30.23 -60.59
N TYR A 471 34.58 -28.92 -60.34
CA TYR A 471 34.50 -27.94 -61.40
C TYR A 471 35.88 -27.64 -62.02
N THR A 472 36.98 -27.67 -61.25
CA THR A 472 38.35 -27.59 -61.81
C THR A 472 38.67 -28.80 -62.68
N ALA A 473 38.26 -30.00 -62.28
CA ALA A 473 38.37 -31.22 -63.11
C ALA A 473 37.51 -31.13 -64.38
N GLY A 474 36.40 -30.40 -64.33
CA GLY A 474 35.56 -30.07 -65.49
C GLY A 474 36.10 -28.93 -66.37
N GLY A 475 37.28 -28.39 -66.08
CA GLY A 475 37.94 -27.34 -66.87
C GLY A 475 37.57 -25.91 -66.49
N TYR A 476 36.82 -25.69 -65.41
CA TYR A 476 36.47 -24.35 -64.92
C TYR A 476 37.59 -23.79 -64.02
N VAL A 477 37.98 -22.54 -64.24
CA VAL A 477 39.03 -21.86 -63.46
C VAL A 477 38.38 -20.78 -62.59
N PHE A 478 38.38 -20.97 -61.27
CA PHE A 478 37.78 -20.04 -60.30
C PHE A 478 38.79 -19.07 -59.68
N HIS A 479 39.97 -18.97 -60.26
CA HIS A 479 41.03 -18.06 -59.81
C HIS A 479 41.35 -17.07 -60.92
N GLY A 480 41.39 -15.78 -60.60
CA GLY A 480 41.95 -14.76 -61.49
C GLY A 480 43.43 -15.05 -61.74
N THR A 481 43.93 -14.66 -62.90
CA THR A 481 45.29 -14.90 -63.45
C THR A 481 46.44 -14.22 -62.68
N ALA A 482 46.41 -14.22 -61.36
CA ALA A 482 47.56 -13.99 -60.49
C ALA A 482 47.22 -14.48 -59.08
N VAL A 483 47.59 -15.72 -58.75
CA VAL A 483 47.70 -16.15 -57.35
C VAL A 483 49.12 -15.81 -56.91
N PRO A 484 49.36 -14.90 -55.94
CA PRO A 484 50.66 -14.82 -55.32
C PRO A 484 50.88 -16.16 -54.62
N VAL A 485 51.94 -16.86 -55.01
CA VAL A 485 52.41 -18.04 -54.30
C VAL A 485 52.68 -17.61 -52.85
N LEU A 486 51.80 -18.00 -51.93
CA LEU A 486 52.11 -17.93 -50.50
C LEU A 486 53.26 -18.92 -50.28
N GLN A 487 54.47 -18.39 -50.19
CA GLN A 487 55.64 -19.17 -49.85
C GLN A 487 55.43 -19.82 -48.48
N GLU A 488 55.55 -21.14 -48.43
CA GLU A 488 55.71 -21.88 -47.19
C GLU A 488 56.95 -21.35 -46.48
N VAL A 489 56.77 -20.78 -45.29
CA VAL A 489 57.89 -20.46 -44.40
C VAL A 489 58.39 -21.79 -43.82
N PRO A 490 59.66 -22.18 -44.03
CA PRO A 490 60.16 -23.47 -43.55
C PRO A 490 60.18 -23.55 -42.03
N GLU A 491 59.71 -24.69 -41.51
CA GLU A 491 59.89 -25.15 -40.13
C GLU A 491 61.38 -25.42 -39.85
N SER A 492 62.18 -24.39 -39.63
CA SER A 492 63.46 -24.54 -38.92
C SER A 492 63.83 -23.25 -38.23
N GLY A 493 63.70 -23.24 -36.90
CA GLY A 493 64.20 -22.15 -36.07
C GLY A 493 65.72 -22.03 -36.19
N ARG A 494 66.17 -21.00 -36.89
CA ARG A 494 67.41 -20.25 -36.63
C ARG A 494 67.20 -18.81 -37.07
N LEU A 495 67.31 -17.87 -36.14
CA LEU A 495 67.65 -16.49 -36.49
C LEU A 495 69.08 -16.50 -37.04
N PRO A 496 69.37 -15.95 -38.24
CA PRO A 496 70.73 -15.58 -38.59
C PRO A 496 71.10 -14.30 -37.85
N GLU A 497 72.30 -14.30 -37.30
CA GLU A 497 72.95 -13.20 -36.60
C GLU A 497 73.17 -11.95 -37.48
N GLU A 498 73.38 -10.85 -36.76
CA GLU A 498 73.76 -9.51 -37.22
C GLU A 498 74.86 -9.48 -38.31
N GLU A 499 74.85 -8.47 -39.19
CA GLU A 499 75.99 -7.55 -39.31
C GLU A 499 75.69 -6.32 -40.20
N ARG A 500 75.71 -5.16 -39.53
CA ARG A 500 76.37 -3.89 -39.88
C ARG A 500 76.58 -3.51 -41.36
N GLY A 501 76.09 -2.30 -41.69
CA GLY A 501 76.98 -1.26 -42.24
C GLY A 501 76.52 -0.51 -43.50
N GLY A 502 76.31 0.80 -43.34
CA GLY A 502 76.92 1.81 -44.22
C GLY A 502 76.08 2.42 -45.35
N ALA A 503 75.90 3.75 -45.24
CA ALA A 503 75.78 4.78 -46.31
C ALA A 503 74.68 4.60 -47.38
N VAL A 504 73.85 5.60 -47.67
CA VAL A 504 74.14 7.04 -47.94
C VAL A 504 73.13 7.95 -47.28
#